data_AF-A0AA88ZQQ3-F1
#
_entry.id   AF-A0AA88ZQQ3-F1
#
_cell.length_a   1.000
_cell.length_b   1.000
_cell.length_c   1.000
_cell.angle_alpha   90.00
_cell.angle_beta   90.00
_cell.angle_gamma   90.00
#
_symmetry.space_group_name_H-M   'P 1'
#
loop_
_entity.id
_entity.type
_entity.pdbx_description
1 polymer ?
#
loop_
_entity_poly.entity_id
_entity_poly.type
_entity_poly.pdbx_seq_one_letter_code
_entity_poly.pdbx_strand_id
1 'polypeptide(L)'
;MNIVTVKINGSEYNLKGEEREEYLHKVASHVDKKIIEVLSKNKRLSISDASVLAAINIVDEKFKVDEYCAELMKQVEEVKKSEKAFQTQIEDLKKHIKNLEEYNNELQNKLEGTKSGEYITEIENENKALKDEIEILKETAKKHLKDNNSLKSENKELKFQNQSSKYKIMDLQNRLIENQIDLVKIKKKENPLLNVK
;
A
#
# COMPACT_ATOMS: atom_id res chain seq x y z
N MET A 1 -30.66 -66.00 -2.16
CA MET A 1 -31.27 -66.65 -0.97
C MET A 1 -30.36 -67.77 -0.56
N ASN A 2 -29.72 -67.63 0.60
CA ASN A 2 -28.71 -68.52 1.12
C ASN A 2 -29.30 -69.36 2.25
N ILE A 3 -28.89 -70.61 2.38
CA ILE A 3 -29.24 -71.50 3.49
C ILE A 3 -27.93 -71.90 4.15
N VAL A 4 -27.83 -71.64 5.44
CA VAL A 4 -26.64 -71.96 6.23
C VAL A 4 -27.05 -72.80 7.44
N THR A 5 -26.28 -73.84 7.73
CA THR A 5 -26.48 -74.65 8.94
C THR A 5 -25.65 -74.06 10.06
N VAL A 6 -26.30 -73.69 11.16
CA VAL A 6 -25.70 -73.04 12.32
C VAL A 6 -26.00 -73.82 13.59
N LYS A 7 -25.12 -73.72 14.58
CA LYS A 7 -25.30 -74.37 15.89
C LYS A 7 -25.53 -73.32 16.97
N ILE A 8 -26.65 -73.42 17.67
CA ILE A 8 -27.06 -72.50 18.74
C ILE A 8 -27.39 -73.33 19.98
N ASN A 9 -26.68 -73.07 21.08
CA ASN A 9 -26.75 -73.78 22.36
C ASN A 9 -26.75 -75.31 22.19
N GLY A 10 -25.86 -75.81 21.32
CA GLY A 10 -25.72 -77.25 21.07
C GLY A 10 -26.68 -77.84 20.03
N SER A 11 -27.72 -77.11 19.60
CA SER A 11 -28.72 -77.57 18.62
C SER A 11 -28.44 -76.99 17.23
N GLU A 12 -28.65 -77.80 16.19
CA GLU A 12 -28.44 -77.39 14.79
C GLU A 12 -29.71 -76.80 14.16
N TYR A 13 -29.56 -75.68 13.46
CA TYR A 13 -30.64 -74.96 12.78
C TYR A 13 -30.23 -74.63 11.35
N ASN A 14 -31.19 -74.74 10.42
CA ASN A 14 -31.02 -74.27 9.04
C ASN A 14 -31.59 -72.85 8.93
N LEU A 15 -30.70 -71.86 8.85
CA LEU A 15 -31.07 -70.45 8.72
C LEU A 15 -31.14 -70.08 7.23
N LYS A 16 -32.27 -69.51 6.82
CA LYS A 16 -32.51 -69.06 5.44
C LYS A 16 -32.58 -67.53 5.41
N GLY A 17 -31.77 -66.89 4.57
CA GLY A 17 -31.73 -65.44 4.46
C GLY A 17 -31.31 -64.94 3.07
N GLU A 18 -31.52 -63.65 2.80
CA GLU A 18 -31.04 -63.01 1.56
C GLU A 18 -29.59 -62.52 1.68
N GLU A 19 -29.15 -62.33 2.93
CA GLU A 19 -27.80 -61.87 3.28
C GLU A 19 -26.72 -62.92 3.01
N ARG A 20 -25.46 -62.46 3.00
CA ARG A 20 -24.28 -63.32 2.82
C ARG A 20 -24.16 -64.33 3.96
N GLU A 21 -23.63 -65.50 3.64
CA GLU A 21 -23.43 -66.59 4.61
C GLU A 21 -22.64 -66.13 5.86
N GLU A 22 -21.58 -65.34 5.69
CA GLU A 22 -20.80 -64.77 6.79
C GLU A 22 -21.66 -63.95 7.78
N TYR A 23 -22.59 -63.15 7.26
CA TYR A 23 -23.50 -62.35 8.08
C TYR A 23 -24.49 -63.25 8.84
N LEU A 24 -25.05 -64.26 8.17
CA LEU A 24 -25.96 -65.21 8.78
C LEU A 24 -25.28 -66.03 9.91
N HIS A 25 -24.03 -66.47 9.71
CA HIS A 25 -23.21 -67.08 10.76
C HIS A 25 -22.92 -66.11 11.91
N LYS A 26 -22.65 -64.84 11.61
CA LYS A 26 -22.42 -63.80 12.62
C LYS A 26 -23.67 -63.57 13.49
N VAL A 27 -24.85 -63.51 12.87
CA VAL A 27 -26.13 -63.38 13.59
C VAL A 27 -26.36 -64.60 14.50
N ALA A 28 -26.18 -65.82 13.97
CA ALA A 28 -26.33 -67.04 14.77
C ALA A 28 -25.34 -67.08 15.94
N SER A 29 -24.07 -66.72 15.72
CA SER A 29 -23.06 -66.63 16.77
C SER A 29 -23.39 -65.59 17.83
N HIS A 30 -24.01 -64.46 17.44
CA HIS A 30 -24.43 -63.44 18.39
C HIS A 30 -25.57 -63.93 19.29
N VAL A 31 -26.58 -64.59 18.71
CA VAL A 31 -27.70 -65.19 19.46
C VAL A 31 -27.18 -66.27 20.41
N ASP A 32 -26.32 -67.16 19.93
CA ASP A 32 -25.69 -68.22 20.73
C ASP A 32 -24.94 -67.66 21.95
N LYS A 33 -24.11 -66.64 21.73
CA LYS A 33 -23.40 -65.94 22.81
C LYS A 33 -24.35 -65.36 23.85
N LYS A 34 -25.46 -64.73 23.43
CA LYS A 34 -26.43 -64.14 24.36
C LYS A 34 -27.16 -65.20 25.19
N ILE A 35 -27.51 -66.34 24.58
CA ILE A 35 -28.12 -67.47 25.29
C ILE A 35 -27.13 -68.06 26.31
N ILE A 36 -25.88 -68.28 25.91
CA ILE A 36 -24.81 -68.75 26.81
C ILE A 36 -24.59 -67.77 27.96
N GLU A 37 -24.60 -66.46 27.69
CA GLU A 37 -24.46 -65.42 28.71
C GLU A 37 -25.59 -65.49 29.75
N VAL A 38 -26.84 -65.61 29.31
CA VAL A 38 -28.00 -65.73 30.21
C VAL A 38 -27.91 -67.00 31.05
N LEU A 39 -27.58 -68.15 30.45
CA LEU A 39 -27.41 -69.43 31.15
C LEU A 39 -26.23 -69.39 32.14
N SER A 40 -25.15 -68.67 31.82
CA SER A 40 -23.99 -68.51 32.70
C SER A 40 -24.34 -67.75 33.99
N LYS A 41 -25.27 -66.80 33.90
CA LYS A 41 -25.77 -66.00 35.04
C LYS A 41 -26.74 -66.77 35.92
N ASN A 42 -27.54 -67.69 35.36
CA ASN A 42 -28.43 -68.56 36.13
C ASN A 42 -28.56 -69.96 35.51
N LYS A 43 -27.80 -70.91 36.07
CA LYS A 43 -27.77 -72.31 35.60
C LYS A 43 -29.05 -73.11 35.87
N ARG A 44 -29.98 -72.60 36.69
CA ARG A 44 -31.27 -73.27 36.97
C ARG A 44 -32.36 -72.92 35.96
N LEU A 45 -32.07 -71.99 35.04
CA LEU A 45 -33.02 -71.55 34.03
C LEU A 45 -33.15 -72.58 32.91
N SER A 46 -34.36 -72.78 32.42
CA SER A 46 -34.58 -73.64 31.25
C SER A 46 -33.98 -72.99 29.98
N ILE A 47 -33.64 -73.82 28.98
CA ILE A 47 -33.12 -73.31 27.69
C ILE A 47 -34.17 -72.43 26.99
N SER A 48 -35.45 -72.76 27.14
CA SER A 48 -36.56 -71.97 26.58
C SER A 48 -36.60 -70.57 27.20
N ASP A 49 -36.60 -70.48 28.53
CA ASP A 49 -36.64 -69.19 29.22
C ASP A 49 -35.36 -68.37 28.99
N ALA A 50 -34.20 -69.04 28.92
CA ALA A 50 -32.94 -68.39 28.57
C ALA A 50 -32.96 -67.81 27.15
N SER A 51 -33.58 -68.50 26.20
CA SER A 51 -33.74 -68.05 24.82
C SER A 51 -34.67 -66.83 24.75
N VAL A 52 -35.78 -66.83 25.50
CA VAL A 52 -36.69 -65.68 25.58
C VAL A 52 -35.98 -64.47 26.21
N LEU A 53 -35.24 -64.65 27.30
CA LEU A 53 -34.47 -63.56 27.91
C LEU A 53 -33.36 -63.03 26.99
N ALA A 54 -32.68 -63.92 26.25
CA ALA A 54 -31.69 -63.51 25.26
C ALA A 54 -32.33 -62.67 24.14
N ALA A 55 -33.52 -63.07 23.65
CA ALA A 55 -34.26 -62.30 22.67
C ALA A 55 -34.67 -60.92 23.20
N ILE A 56 -35.18 -60.84 24.44
CA ILE A 56 -35.54 -59.56 25.08
C ILE A 56 -34.31 -58.63 25.16
N ASN A 57 -33.16 -59.16 25.59
CA ASN A 57 -31.93 -58.36 25.68
C ASN A 57 -31.45 -57.86 24.31
N ILE A 58 -31.54 -58.69 23.26
CA ILE A 58 -31.17 -58.29 21.90
C ILE A 58 -32.11 -57.19 21.37
N VAL A 59 -33.41 -57.30 21.64
CA VAL A 59 -34.39 -56.27 21.23
C VAL A 59 -34.17 -54.96 22.00
N ASP A 60 -33.87 -55.02 23.29
CA ASP A 60 -33.50 -53.86 24.10
C ASP A 60 -32.23 -53.17 23.56
N GLU A 61 -31.19 -53.94 23.23
CA GLU A 61 -29.97 -53.43 22.59
C GLU A 61 -30.30 -52.75 21.25
N LYS A 62 -31.16 -53.35 20.43
CA LYS A 62 -31.61 -52.74 19.17
C LYS A 62 -32.33 -51.41 19.40
N PHE A 63 -33.28 -51.35 20.33
CA PHE A 63 -34.02 -50.11 20.60
C PHE A 63 -33.12 -49.00 21.12
N LYS A 64 -32.16 -49.31 22.00
CA LYS A 64 -31.17 -48.32 22.46
C LYS A 64 -30.29 -47.81 21.32
N VAL A 65 -29.89 -48.67 20.40
CA VAL A 65 -29.14 -48.26 19.20
C VAL A 65 -30.02 -47.41 18.28
N ASP A 66 -31.28 -47.78 18.06
CA ASP A 66 -32.21 -47.02 17.23
C ASP A 66 -32.44 -45.61 17.80
N GLU A 67 -32.60 -45.48 19.12
CA GLU A 67 -32.71 -44.19 19.82
C GLU A 67 -31.42 -43.35 19.68
N TYR A 68 -30.25 -43.97 19.86
CA TYR A 68 -28.97 -43.29 19.68
C TYR A 68 -28.76 -42.82 18.23
N CYS A 69 -29.15 -43.65 17.26
CA CYS A 69 -29.12 -43.28 15.84
C CYS A 69 -30.06 -42.11 15.54
N ALA A 70 -31.26 -42.09 16.11
CA ALA A 70 -32.20 -40.98 15.95
C ALA A 70 -31.64 -39.67 16.54
N GLU A 71 -31.02 -39.73 17.71
CA GLU A 71 -30.36 -38.57 18.33
C GLU A 71 -29.17 -38.08 17.49
N LEU A 72 -28.34 -38.99 16.97
CA LEU A 72 -27.26 -38.65 16.05
C LEU A 72 -27.77 -38.00 14.77
N MET A 73 -28.86 -38.51 14.19
CA MET A 73 -29.47 -37.92 13.00
C MET A 73 -29.93 -36.48 13.28
N LYS A 74 -30.53 -36.24 14.44
CA LYS A 74 -30.94 -34.89 14.86
C LYS A 74 -29.74 -33.96 14.99
N GLN A 75 -28.66 -34.40 15.64
CA GLN A 75 -27.43 -33.60 15.76
C GLN A 75 -26.81 -33.30 14.38
N VAL A 76 -26.81 -34.26 13.46
CA VAL A 76 -26.33 -34.06 12.09
C VAL A 76 -27.20 -33.02 11.36
N GLU A 77 -28.51 -33.05 11.53
CA GLU A 77 -29.39 -32.03 10.95
C GLU A 77 -29.13 -30.63 11.53
N GLU A 78 -28.90 -30.52 12.83
CA GLU A 78 -28.57 -29.26 13.48
C GLU A 78 -27.24 -28.70 12.98
N VAL A 79 -26.21 -29.54 12.86
CA VAL A 79 -24.91 -29.16 12.28
C VAL A 79 -25.05 -28.74 10.81
N LYS A 80 -25.85 -29.46 10.01
CA LYS A 80 -26.11 -29.06 8.62
C LYS A 80 -26.84 -27.72 8.52
N LYS A 81 -27.75 -27.42 9.46
CA LYS A 81 -28.44 -26.12 9.51
C LYS A 81 -27.46 -25.00 9.85
N SER A 82 -26.57 -25.20 10.84
CA SER A 82 -25.57 -24.20 11.20
C SER A 82 -24.54 -24.00 10.08
N GLU A 83 -24.10 -25.08 9.42
CA GLU A 83 -23.21 -25.02 8.26
C GLU A 83 -23.81 -24.16 7.14
N LYS A 84 -25.09 -24.38 6.79
CA LYS A 84 -25.79 -23.55 5.79
C LYS A 84 -25.84 -22.08 6.21
N ALA A 85 -26.13 -21.79 7.49
CA ALA A 85 -26.16 -20.42 7.99
C ALA A 85 -24.79 -19.74 7.87
N PHE A 86 -23.71 -20.45 8.22
CA PHE A 86 -22.34 -19.94 8.06
C PHE A 86 -21.95 -19.76 6.60
N GLN A 87 -22.36 -20.66 5.70
CA GLN A 87 -22.15 -20.49 4.25
C GLN A 87 -22.80 -19.21 3.74
N THR A 88 -24.04 -18.92 4.13
CA THR A 88 -24.73 -17.66 3.77
C THR A 88 -23.98 -16.44 4.31
N GLN A 89 -23.51 -16.45 5.57
CA GLN A 89 -22.73 -15.36 6.13
C GLN A 89 -21.41 -15.14 5.38
N ILE A 90 -20.73 -16.22 4.97
CA ILE A 90 -19.50 -16.14 4.15
C ILE A 90 -19.80 -15.49 2.80
N GLU A 91 -20.91 -15.83 2.15
CA GLU A 91 -21.30 -15.22 0.88
C GLU A 91 -21.58 -13.71 1.02
N ASP A 92 -22.27 -13.31 2.08
CA ASP A 92 -22.57 -11.90 2.33
C ASP A 92 -21.32 -11.08 2.67
N LEU A 93 -20.40 -11.66 3.45
CA LEU A 93 -19.10 -11.04 3.73
C LEU A 93 -18.25 -10.91 2.47
N LYS A 94 -18.25 -11.93 1.59
CA LYS A 94 -17.56 -11.85 0.29
C LYS A 94 -18.12 -10.73 -0.59
N LYS A 95 -19.44 -10.54 -0.62
CA LYS A 95 -20.06 -9.40 -1.34
C LYS A 95 -19.63 -8.06 -0.74
N HIS A 96 -19.60 -7.95 0.59
CA HIS A 96 -19.12 -6.73 1.26
C HIS A 96 -17.66 -6.41 0.93
N ILE A 97 -16.78 -7.42 0.95
CA ILE A 97 -15.37 -7.25 0.56
C ILE A 97 -15.25 -6.76 -0.87
N LYS A 98 -15.98 -7.38 -1.82
CA LYS A 98 -15.99 -6.97 -3.23
C LYS A 98 -16.42 -5.51 -3.40
N ASN A 99 -17.49 -5.10 -2.73
CA ASN A 99 -17.96 -3.72 -2.79
C ASN A 99 -16.95 -2.73 -2.20
N LEU A 100 -16.27 -3.11 -1.10
CA LEU A 100 -15.21 -2.28 -0.51
C LEU A 100 -13.97 -2.18 -1.40
N GLU A 101 -13.61 -3.26 -2.10
CA GLU A 101 -12.53 -3.25 -3.10
C GLU A 101 -12.88 -2.34 -4.28
N GLU A 102 -14.11 -2.42 -4.79
CA GLU A 102 -14.60 -1.53 -5.86
C GLU A 102 -14.58 -0.06 -5.41
N TYR A 103 -15.09 0.25 -4.21
CA TYR A 103 -15.06 1.60 -3.65
C TYR A 103 -13.63 2.12 -3.43
N ASN A 104 -12.74 1.28 -2.91
CA ASN A 104 -11.32 1.66 -2.74
C ASN A 104 -10.65 1.94 -4.09
N ASN A 105 -10.97 1.16 -5.12
CA ASN A 105 -10.45 1.40 -6.47
C ASN A 105 -10.99 2.72 -7.04
N GLU A 106 -12.28 3.01 -6.88
CA GLU A 106 -12.83 4.33 -7.24
C GLU A 106 -12.14 5.49 -6.52
N LEU A 107 -11.86 5.33 -5.22
CA LEU A 107 -11.12 6.33 -4.45
C LEU A 107 -9.68 6.48 -4.94
N GLN A 108 -8.99 5.39 -5.28
CA GLN A 108 -7.66 5.43 -5.86
C GLN A 108 -7.67 6.17 -7.20
N ASN A 109 -8.59 5.85 -8.10
CA ASN A 109 -8.75 6.53 -9.38
C ASN A 109 -9.03 8.03 -9.21
N LYS A 110 -9.87 8.42 -8.23
CA LYS A 110 -10.11 9.83 -7.89
C LYS A 110 -8.85 10.50 -7.32
N LEU A 111 -8.08 9.80 -6.50
CA LEU A 111 -6.80 10.28 -5.97
C LEU A 111 -5.76 10.46 -7.07
N GLU A 112 -5.68 9.54 -8.03
CA GLU A 112 -4.81 9.65 -9.21
C GLU A 112 -5.26 10.79 -10.12
N GLY A 113 -6.57 10.95 -10.34
CA GLY A 113 -7.12 12.07 -11.10
C GLY A 113 -6.90 13.44 -10.43
N THR A 114 -6.91 13.49 -9.09
CA THR A 114 -6.63 14.73 -8.32
C THR A 114 -5.13 15.02 -8.26
N LYS A 115 -4.29 13.98 -8.24
CA LYS A 115 -2.85 14.04 -8.49
C LYS A 115 -2.55 14.07 -9.99
N SER A 116 -3.34 14.77 -10.80
CA SER A 116 -2.99 15.02 -12.20
C SER A 116 -1.58 15.62 -12.20
N GLY A 117 -0.63 14.80 -12.62
CA GLY A 117 0.76 15.17 -12.74
C GLY A 117 0.91 16.43 -13.60
N GLU A 118 -0.06 16.75 -14.45
CA GLU A 118 -0.07 17.96 -15.28
C GLU A 118 0.07 19.24 -14.44
N TYR A 119 -0.76 19.45 -13.41
CA TYR A 119 -0.69 20.69 -12.62
C TYR A 119 0.59 20.79 -11.78
N ILE A 120 1.07 19.66 -11.26
CA ILE A 120 2.35 19.61 -10.53
C ILE A 120 3.51 19.84 -11.49
N THR A 121 3.50 19.21 -12.67
CA THR A 121 4.54 19.38 -13.69
C THR A 121 4.54 20.79 -14.29
N GLU A 122 3.38 21.43 -14.46
CA GLU A 122 3.28 22.84 -14.88
C GLU A 122 3.89 23.76 -13.82
N ILE A 123 3.55 23.56 -12.54
CA ILE A 123 4.16 24.32 -11.44
C ILE A 123 5.67 24.06 -11.36
N GLU A 124 6.13 22.83 -11.55
CA GLU A 124 7.55 22.49 -11.54
C GLU A 124 8.29 23.14 -12.73
N ASN A 125 7.67 23.16 -13.91
CA ASN A 125 8.22 23.80 -15.10
C ASN A 125 8.28 25.33 -14.96
N GLU A 126 7.23 25.97 -14.43
CA GLU A 126 7.23 27.41 -14.13
C GLU A 126 8.30 27.76 -13.09
N ASN A 127 8.41 26.97 -12.01
CA ASN A 127 9.44 27.19 -10.99
C ASN A 127 10.85 27.07 -11.56
N LYS A 128 11.08 26.15 -12.50
CA LYS A 128 12.37 26.02 -13.18
C LYS A 128 12.67 27.24 -14.05
N ALA A 129 11.71 27.69 -14.87
CA ALA A 129 11.86 28.86 -15.73
C ALA A 129 12.16 30.14 -14.91
N LEU A 130 11.42 30.36 -13.82
CA LEU A 130 11.65 31.50 -12.91
C LEU A 130 13.05 31.45 -12.27
N LYS A 131 13.54 30.24 -11.95
CA LYS A 131 14.86 30.07 -11.35
C LYS A 131 15.98 30.44 -12.32
N ASP A 132 15.86 30.04 -13.57
CA ASP A 132 16.80 30.37 -14.65
C ASP A 132 16.80 31.89 -14.93
N GLU A 133 15.62 32.52 -14.93
CA GLU A 133 15.50 33.99 -15.12
C GLU A 133 16.15 34.78 -13.96
N ILE A 134 15.95 34.33 -12.72
CA ILE A 134 16.62 34.91 -11.54
C ILE A 134 18.14 34.81 -11.65
N GLU A 135 18.67 33.72 -12.21
CA GLU A 135 20.11 33.53 -12.40
C GLU A 135 20.67 34.52 -13.43
N ILE A 136 20.01 34.66 -14.58
CA ILE A 136 20.38 35.63 -15.63
C ILE A 136 20.33 37.06 -15.08
N LEU A 137 19.28 37.41 -14.32
CA LEU A 137 19.15 38.73 -13.70
C LEU A 137 20.26 39.00 -12.69
N LYS A 138 20.69 38.00 -11.91
CA LYS A 138 21.81 38.14 -10.97
C LYS A 138 23.13 38.38 -11.70
N GLU A 139 23.40 37.66 -12.79
CA GLU A 139 24.62 37.85 -13.58
C GLU A 139 24.68 39.23 -14.22
N THR A 140 23.58 39.67 -14.85
CA THR A 140 23.48 40.99 -15.47
C THR A 140 23.62 42.11 -14.44
N ALA A 141 22.96 42.00 -13.28
CA ALA A 141 23.12 42.94 -12.18
C ALA A 141 24.59 43.04 -11.71
N LYS A 142 25.29 41.90 -11.60
CA LYS A 142 26.71 41.85 -11.22
C LYS A 142 27.60 42.53 -12.27
N LYS A 143 27.32 42.33 -13.56
CA LYS A 143 28.02 43.01 -14.66
C LYS A 143 27.82 44.52 -14.60
N HIS A 144 26.58 44.99 -14.49
CA HIS A 144 26.29 46.42 -14.37
C HIS A 144 26.96 47.06 -13.15
N LEU A 145 27.06 46.35 -12.02
CA LEU A 145 27.78 46.80 -10.84
C LEU A 145 29.28 47.01 -11.11
N LYS A 146 29.90 46.08 -11.86
CA LYS A 146 31.31 46.19 -12.27
C LYS A 146 31.53 47.36 -13.22
N ASP A 147 30.67 47.50 -14.22
CA ASP A 147 30.76 48.58 -15.21
C ASP A 147 30.59 49.96 -14.55
N ASN A 148 29.63 50.10 -13.64
CA ASN A 148 29.41 51.34 -12.88
C ASN A 148 30.63 51.71 -12.02
N ASN A 149 31.28 50.73 -11.39
CA ASN A 149 32.51 50.97 -10.64
C ASN A 149 33.69 51.41 -11.54
N SER A 150 33.78 50.84 -12.75
CA SER A 150 34.78 51.24 -13.75
C SER A 150 34.54 52.69 -14.20
N LEU A 151 33.30 53.01 -14.61
CA LEU A 151 32.89 54.35 -15.01
C LEU A 151 33.10 55.39 -13.90
N LYS A 152 32.89 55.01 -12.64
CA LYS A 152 33.16 55.89 -11.48
C LYS A 152 34.65 56.20 -11.34
N SER A 153 35.52 55.24 -11.62
CA SER A 153 36.98 55.42 -11.56
C SER A 153 37.48 56.27 -12.73
N GLU A 154 36.98 56.00 -13.94
CA GLU A 154 37.28 56.79 -15.14
C GLU A 154 36.79 58.24 -15.01
N ASN A 155 35.59 58.47 -14.47
CA ASN A 155 35.09 59.82 -14.19
C ASN A 155 35.98 60.58 -13.20
N LYS A 156 36.53 59.90 -12.18
CA LYS A 156 37.50 60.54 -11.27
C LYS A 156 38.76 60.95 -12.02
N GLU A 157 39.30 60.05 -12.84
CA GLU A 157 40.49 60.29 -13.64
C GLU A 157 40.30 61.45 -14.62
N LEU A 158 39.22 61.45 -15.40
CA LEU A 158 38.86 62.55 -16.28
C LEU A 158 38.72 63.88 -15.52
N LYS A 159 38.16 63.87 -14.30
CA LYS A 159 38.07 65.06 -13.47
C LYS A 159 39.46 65.57 -13.06
N PHE A 160 40.41 64.69 -12.72
CA PHE A 160 41.79 65.08 -12.44
C PHE A 160 42.50 65.62 -13.69
N GLN A 161 42.38 64.95 -14.83
CA GLN A 161 42.98 65.38 -16.09
C GLN A 161 42.43 66.74 -16.55
N ASN A 162 41.13 66.98 -16.38
CA ASN A 162 40.50 68.25 -16.71
C ASN A 162 41.03 69.39 -15.81
N GLN A 163 41.20 69.14 -14.51
CA GLN A 163 41.85 70.12 -13.61
C GLN A 163 43.29 70.40 -14.04
N SER A 164 44.08 69.36 -14.32
CA SER A 164 45.47 69.51 -14.77
C SER A 164 45.57 70.33 -16.06
N SER A 165 44.71 70.03 -17.04
CA SER A 165 44.62 70.77 -18.31
C SER A 165 44.24 72.23 -18.07
N LYS A 166 43.30 72.50 -17.15
CA LYS A 166 42.90 73.86 -16.77
C LYS A 166 44.07 74.67 -16.19
N TYR A 167 44.86 74.09 -15.29
CA TYR A 167 46.06 74.75 -14.76
C TYR A 167 47.10 75.01 -15.85
N LYS A 168 47.29 74.06 -16.78
CA LYS A 168 48.25 74.21 -17.88
C LYS A 168 47.85 75.30 -18.87
N ILE A 169 46.56 75.39 -19.21
CA ILE A 169 46.02 76.49 -20.03
C ILE A 169 46.24 77.82 -19.32
N MET A 170 46.01 77.90 -18.00
CA MET A 170 46.20 79.13 -17.24
C MET A 170 47.67 79.59 -17.20
N ASP A 171 48.62 78.66 -17.04
CA ASP A 171 50.06 78.97 -17.14
C ASP A 171 50.42 79.52 -18.53
N LEU A 172 49.94 78.87 -19.60
CA LEU A 172 50.16 79.32 -20.98
C LEU A 172 49.55 80.69 -21.25
N GLN A 173 48.34 80.96 -20.71
CA GLN A 173 47.70 82.27 -20.80
C GLN A 173 48.52 83.35 -20.10
N ASN A 174 49.04 83.08 -18.90
CA ASN A 174 49.90 84.02 -18.18
C ASN A 174 51.17 84.34 -18.96
N ARG A 175 51.87 83.33 -19.48
CA ARG A 175 53.06 83.53 -20.33
C ARG A 175 52.75 84.32 -21.61
N LEU A 176 51.60 84.06 -22.22
CA LEU A 176 51.17 84.80 -23.41
C LEU A 176 50.90 86.27 -23.09
N ILE A 177 50.30 86.57 -21.94
CA ILE A 177 50.12 87.95 -21.44
C ILE A 177 51.48 88.61 -21.21
N GLU A 178 52.43 87.94 -20.54
CA GLU A 178 53.79 88.46 -20.33
C GLU A 178 54.48 88.77 -21.66
N ASN A 179 54.44 87.83 -22.61
CA ASN A 179 54.98 88.02 -23.94
C ASN A 179 54.32 89.20 -24.68
N GLN A 180 52.99 89.35 -24.56
CA GLN A 180 52.26 90.49 -25.14
C GLN A 180 52.68 91.82 -24.50
N ILE A 181 52.84 91.87 -23.18
CA ILE A 181 53.33 93.06 -22.45
C ILE A 181 54.73 93.43 -22.94
N ASP A 182 55.62 92.45 -23.08
CA ASP A 182 56.99 92.71 -23.52
C ASP A 182 57.04 93.16 -24.99
N LEU A 183 56.20 92.58 -25.87
CA LEU A 183 56.02 93.06 -27.24
C LEU A 183 55.58 94.53 -27.30
N VAL A 184 54.66 94.95 -26.42
CA VAL A 184 54.23 96.35 -26.30
C VAL A 184 55.37 97.24 -25.80
N LYS A 185 56.16 96.80 -24.82
CA LYS A 185 57.34 97.54 -24.34
C LYS A 185 58.39 97.72 -25.44
N ILE A 186 58.66 96.68 -26.24
CA ILE A 186 59.61 96.75 -27.38
C ILE A 186 59.08 97.69 -28.45
N LYS A 187 57.80 97.56 -28.84
CA LYS A 187 57.15 98.50 -29.76
C LYS A 187 57.16 99.95 -29.26
N LYS A 188 57.20 100.18 -27.94
CA LYS A 188 57.38 101.50 -27.33
C LYS A 188 58.84 102.00 -27.42
N LYS A 189 59.84 101.12 -27.29
CA LYS A 189 61.27 101.46 -27.41
C LYS A 189 61.73 101.72 -28.84
N GLU A 190 61.18 101.00 -29.83
CA GLU A 190 61.51 101.19 -31.25
C GLU A 190 60.71 102.32 -31.93
N ASN A 191 59.86 103.03 -31.18
CA ASN A 191 59.11 104.18 -31.70
C ASN A 191 59.85 105.49 -31.37
N PRO A 192 60.36 106.25 -32.37
CA PRO A 192 61.13 107.48 -32.14
C PRO A 192 60.33 108.65 -31.50
N LEU A 193 59.02 108.47 -31.25
CA LEU A 193 58.11 109.52 -30.78
C LEU A 193 57.63 109.35 -29.32
N LEU A 194 58.14 108.37 -28.58
CA LEU A 194 57.74 108.14 -27.17
C LEU A 194 58.87 108.31 -26.14
N ASN A 195 60.03 108.83 -26.57
CA ASN A 195 61.06 109.34 -25.66
C ASN A 195 61.06 110.88 -25.70
N VAL A 196 60.01 111.47 -25.11
CA VAL A 196 59.97 112.90 -24.78
C VAL A 196 59.50 113.03 -23.33
N LYS A 197 60.49 113.28 -22.47
CA LYS A 197 60.46 113.70 -21.06
C LYS A 197 59.75 112.80 -20.05
#